data_AF-A0A7R8HBP9-F1
#
_entry.id   AF-A0A7R8HBP9-F1
#
_cell.length_a   1.000
_cell.length_b   1.000
_cell.length_c   1.000
_cell.angle_alpha   90.00
_cell.angle_beta   90.00
_cell.angle_gamma   90.00
#
_symmetry.space_group_name_H-M   'P 1'
#
loop_
_entity.id
_entity.type
_entity.pdbx_description
1 polymer ?
#
loop_
_entity_poly.entity_id
_entity_poly.type
_entity_poly.pdbx_seq_one_letter_code
_entity_poly.pdbx_strand_id
1 'polypeptide(L)'
;MATKRRRTVAEENRKFNTEWKDKYLFTSVNTKTICLIYLNSIAQTKEYNIKIHFETNHGEKYGKYNIEEKRKLAEKLTKNLQGQQKVLIRSPDDDIANTIVSFEIAKILSKHQKPFSDGLIVKDYLQKFAEVKCSQILKSVFRCISFTPHYSQTSRRYGLRHSISIKAEAKWH
;
A
#
# COMPACT_ATOMS: atom_id res chain seq x y z
N MET A 1 -27.55 -3.62 39.65
CA MET A 1 -26.77 -2.49 39.11
C MET A 1 -26.56 -2.71 37.62
N ALA A 2 -27.11 -1.86 36.75
CA ALA A 2 -26.94 -1.99 35.31
C ALA A 2 -25.48 -1.67 34.93
N THR A 3 -24.76 -2.66 34.41
CA THR A 3 -23.41 -2.46 33.89
C THR A 3 -23.49 -1.61 32.64
N LYS A 4 -22.98 -0.38 32.72
CA LYS A 4 -22.91 0.56 31.58
C LYS A 4 -22.04 -0.09 30.50
N ARG A 5 -22.68 -0.63 29.45
CA ARG A 5 -22.00 -1.27 28.31
C ARG A 5 -21.00 -0.27 27.72
N ARG A 6 -19.70 -0.58 27.81
CA ARG A 6 -18.64 0.25 27.25
C ARG A 6 -18.76 0.15 25.73
N ARG A 7 -19.08 1.27 25.05
CA ARG A 7 -19.21 1.31 23.58
C ARG A 7 -17.91 0.86 22.93
N THR A 8 -18.00 0.02 21.91
CA THR A 8 -16.83 -0.47 21.18
C THR A 8 -16.49 0.46 20.02
N VAL A 9 -15.22 0.51 19.62
CA VAL A 9 -14.75 1.37 18.51
C VAL A 9 -15.44 1.01 17.18
N ALA A 10 -15.86 -0.24 17.00
CA ALA A 10 -16.62 -0.70 15.83
C ALA A 10 -18.04 -0.12 15.77
N GLU A 11 -18.69 0.11 16.93
CA GLU A 11 -20.05 0.66 17.00
C GLU A 11 -20.11 2.16 16.67
N GLU A 12 -19.02 2.91 16.88
CA GLU A 12 -19.03 4.37 16.70
C GLU A 12 -18.87 4.82 15.24
N ASN A 13 -18.45 3.93 14.32
CA ASN A 13 -18.33 4.14 12.86
C ASN A 13 -17.89 5.58 12.45
N ARG A 14 -16.92 6.14 13.19
CA ARG A 14 -16.53 7.55 13.06
C ARG A 14 -15.73 7.72 11.78
N LYS A 15 -16.31 8.44 10.81
CA LYS A 15 -15.68 8.75 9.53
C LYS A 15 -14.63 9.83 9.69
N PHE A 16 -13.59 9.76 8.86
CA PHE A 16 -12.57 10.81 8.78
C PHE A 16 -13.19 12.11 8.25
N ASN A 17 -12.94 13.24 8.94
CA ASN A 17 -13.34 14.56 8.45
C ASN A 17 -12.24 15.14 7.55
N THR A 18 -12.60 15.55 6.33
CA THR A 18 -11.69 16.13 5.35
C THR A 18 -10.99 17.40 5.85
N GLU A 19 -11.61 18.17 6.74
CA GLU A 19 -10.97 19.36 7.32
C GLU A 19 -9.72 19.05 8.14
N TRP A 20 -9.61 17.84 8.70
CA TRP A 20 -8.43 17.43 9.46
C TRP A 20 -7.19 17.33 8.58
N LYS A 21 -7.37 17.23 7.25
CA LYS A 21 -6.27 17.28 6.30
C LYS A 21 -5.55 18.63 6.33
N ASP A 22 -6.30 19.71 6.29
CA ASP A 22 -5.71 21.05 6.21
C ASP A 22 -5.39 21.60 7.60
N LYS A 23 -6.12 21.18 8.65
CA LYS A 23 -5.86 21.61 10.03
C LYS A 23 -4.67 20.89 10.66
N TYR A 24 -4.58 19.57 10.47
CA TYR A 24 -3.67 18.69 11.20
C TYR A 24 -2.72 17.88 10.30
N LEU A 25 -2.78 18.01 8.97
CA LEU A 25 -1.95 17.27 8.01
C LEU A 25 -2.20 15.76 8.07
N PHE A 26 -3.47 15.35 8.11
CA PHE A 26 -3.88 13.94 8.09
C PHE A 26 -4.64 13.56 6.83
N THR A 27 -4.64 12.28 6.48
CA THR A 27 -5.49 11.75 5.40
C THR A 27 -6.10 10.41 5.80
N SER A 28 -7.10 9.96 5.04
CA SER A 28 -7.67 8.63 5.17
C SER A 28 -7.27 7.78 3.97
N VAL A 29 -6.68 6.61 4.23
CA VAL A 29 -6.36 5.60 3.21
C VAL A 29 -6.91 4.26 3.68
N ASN A 30 -7.72 3.59 2.86
CA ASN A 30 -8.29 2.26 3.17
C ASN A 30 -8.86 2.19 4.59
N THR A 31 -9.73 3.15 4.93
CA THR A 31 -10.39 3.31 6.25
C THR A 31 -9.47 3.57 7.45
N LYS A 32 -8.17 3.77 7.23
CA LYS A 32 -7.20 4.13 8.28
C LYS A 32 -6.85 5.61 8.19
N THR A 33 -6.76 6.27 9.34
CA THR A 33 -6.28 7.65 9.43
C THR A 33 -4.76 7.68 9.53
N ILE A 34 -4.11 8.42 8.63
CA ILE A 34 -2.65 8.43 8.45
C ILE A 34 -2.12 9.86 8.57
N CYS A 35 -1.05 10.04 9.34
CA CYS A 35 -0.30 11.29 9.41
C CYS A 35 0.49 11.49 8.11
N LEU A 36 0.37 12.65 7.44
CA LEU A 36 1.07 12.91 6.19
C LEU A 36 2.58 13.17 6.35
N ILE A 37 3.05 13.49 7.56
CA ILE A 37 4.46 13.81 7.82
C ILE A 37 5.27 12.54 8.10
N TYR A 38 4.81 11.72 9.06
CA TYR A 38 5.50 10.49 9.47
C TYR A 38 4.91 9.20 8.88
N LEU A 39 3.80 9.29 8.14
CA LEU A 39 3.13 8.14 7.51
C LEU A 39 2.65 7.06 8.50
N ASN A 40 2.55 7.40 9.79
CA ASN A 40 2.03 6.53 10.82
C ASN A 40 0.49 6.55 10.84
N SER A 41 -0.14 5.39 11.06
CA SER A 41 -1.58 5.28 11.21
C SER A 41 -2.04 5.44 12.65
N ILE A 42 -3.14 6.17 12.87
CA ILE A 42 -3.83 6.26 14.17
C ILE A 42 -4.96 5.22 14.20
N ALA A 43 -4.99 4.40 15.25
CA ALA A 43 -5.98 3.32 15.41
C ALA A 43 -7.42 3.82 15.62
N GLN A 44 -7.58 4.99 16.25
CA GLN A 44 -8.88 5.60 16.49
C GLN A 44 -9.01 6.94 15.76
N THR A 45 -9.87 6.98 14.75
CA THR A 45 -10.24 8.17 13.97
C THR A 45 -11.09 9.14 14.80
N LYS A 46 -10.45 9.81 15.76
CA LYS A 46 -11.04 10.84 16.62
C LYS A 46 -10.23 12.11 16.49
N GLU A 47 -10.91 13.25 16.33
CA GLU A 47 -10.25 14.56 16.25
C GLU A 47 -9.31 14.80 17.43
N TYR A 48 -9.73 14.48 18.65
CA TYR A 48 -8.88 14.60 19.85
C TYR A 48 -7.53 13.88 19.71
N ASN A 49 -7.52 12.63 19.22
CA ASN A 49 -6.30 11.86 19.03
C ASN A 49 -5.42 12.46 17.91
N ILE A 50 -6.05 12.92 16.83
CA ILE A 50 -5.38 13.55 15.69
C ILE A 50 -4.73 14.87 16.11
N LYS A 51 -5.48 15.69 16.85
CA LYS A 51 -5.03 16.99 17.37
C LYS A 51 -3.84 16.80 18.31
N ILE A 52 -3.93 15.89 19.29
CA ILE A 52 -2.82 15.63 20.22
C ILE A 52 -1.60 15.09 19.47
N HIS A 53 -1.79 14.18 18.52
CA HIS A 53 -0.67 13.69 17.71
C HIS A 53 0.02 14.86 16.99
N PHE A 54 -0.76 15.73 16.35
CA PHE A 54 -0.23 16.89 15.66
C PHE A 54 0.50 17.83 16.63
N GLU A 55 -0.12 18.22 17.74
CA GLU A 55 0.48 19.17 18.69
C GLU A 55 1.79 18.63 19.30
N THR A 56 1.82 17.36 19.69
CA THR A 56 2.99 16.74 20.35
C THR A 56 4.13 16.43 19.39
N ASN A 57 3.85 15.97 18.16
CA ASN A 57 4.88 15.52 17.22
C ASN A 57 5.25 16.59 16.18
N HIS A 58 4.36 17.54 15.93
CA HIS A 58 4.42 18.46 14.79
C HIS A 58 4.13 19.91 15.16
N GLY A 59 3.64 20.19 16.37
CA GLY A 59 3.23 21.52 16.80
C GLY A 59 4.37 22.53 16.80
N GLU A 60 5.57 22.13 17.20
CA GLU A 60 6.74 23.02 17.21
C GLU A 60 7.06 23.58 15.81
N LYS A 61 7.03 22.71 14.79
CA LYS A 61 7.41 23.07 13.42
C LYS A 61 6.25 23.62 12.60
N TYR A 62 5.07 23.01 12.69
CA TYR A 62 3.93 23.29 11.82
C TYR A 62 2.76 23.95 12.55
N GLY A 63 2.84 24.16 13.87
CA GLY A 63 1.80 24.83 14.64
C GLY A 63 1.63 26.31 14.25
N LYS A 64 2.74 26.97 13.85
CA LYS A 64 2.75 28.37 13.42
C LYS A 64 2.23 28.60 11.99
N TYR A 65 2.04 27.53 11.22
CA TYR A 65 1.65 27.64 9.82
C TYR A 65 0.18 28.04 9.73
N ASN A 66 -0.12 28.97 8.82
CA ASN A 66 -1.49 29.32 8.54
C ASN A 66 -2.20 28.19 7.76
N ILE A 67 -3.53 28.20 7.73
CA ILE A 67 -4.35 27.14 7.10
C ILE A 67 -3.96 26.94 5.64
N GLU A 68 -3.70 28.03 4.92
CA GLU A 68 -3.35 27.99 3.49
C GLU A 68 -1.97 27.35 3.23
N GLU A 69 -1.00 27.57 4.12
CA GLU A 69 0.32 26.93 4.05
C GLU A 69 0.22 25.44 4.34
N LYS A 70 -0.58 25.07 5.35
CA LYS A 70 -0.86 23.66 5.68
C LYS A 70 -1.59 22.95 4.54
N ARG A 71 -2.55 23.60 3.88
CA ARG A 71 -3.25 23.05 2.72
C ARG A 71 -2.29 22.72 1.58
N LYS A 72 -1.44 23.67 1.19
CA LYS A 72 -0.40 23.45 0.15
C LYS A 72 0.55 22.31 0.54
N LEU A 73 0.97 22.26 1.80
CA LEU A 73 1.82 21.19 2.31
C LEU A 73 1.10 19.83 2.27
N ALA A 74 -0.15 19.77 2.70
CA ALA A 74 -0.96 18.56 2.69
C ALA A 74 -1.16 18.02 1.27
N GLU A 75 -1.40 18.89 0.30
CA GLU A 75 -1.50 18.51 -1.12
C GLU A 75 -0.19 17.90 -1.63
N LYS A 76 0.95 18.54 -1.36
CA LYS A 76 2.28 18.03 -1.73
C LYS A 76 2.54 16.66 -1.11
N LEU A 77 2.32 16.52 0.20
CA LEU A 77 2.53 15.26 0.92
C LEU A 77 1.58 14.15 0.44
N THR A 78 0.32 14.49 0.14
CA THR A 78 -0.65 13.53 -0.40
C THR A 78 -0.22 13.01 -1.77
N LYS A 79 0.26 13.89 -2.67
CA LYS A 79 0.77 13.48 -3.99
C LYS A 79 1.97 12.54 -3.86
N ASN A 80 2.89 12.86 -2.95
CA ASN A 80 4.04 11.99 -2.66
C ASN A 80 3.60 10.62 -2.13
N LEU A 81 2.65 10.59 -1.19
CA LEU A 81 2.09 9.36 -0.64
C LEU A 81 1.45 8.50 -1.74
N GLN A 82 0.65 9.10 -2.61
CA GLN A 82 0.03 8.40 -3.74
C GLN A 82 1.09 7.88 -4.73
N GLY A 83 2.14 8.65 -4.99
CA GLY A 83 3.28 8.21 -5.80
C GLY A 83 3.97 6.98 -5.21
N GLN A 84 4.26 6.99 -3.91
CA GLN A 84 4.86 5.85 -3.21
C GLN A 84 3.94 4.62 -3.19
N GLN A 85 2.63 4.82 -2.99
CA GLN A 85 1.65 3.72 -3.03
C GLN A 85 1.57 3.05 -4.39
N LYS A 86 1.63 3.80 -5.49
CA LYS A 86 1.63 3.25 -6.85
C LYS A 86 2.86 2.39 -7.16
N VAL A 87 3.99 2.66 -6.47
CA VAL A 87 5.21 1.86 -6.62
C VAL A 87 5.14 0.57 -5.78
N LEU A 88 4.42 0.58 -4.66
CA LEU A 88 4.38 -0.51 -3.68
C LEU A 88 3.15 -1.43 -3.79
N ILE A 89 2.03 -0.95 -4.34
CA ILE A 89 0.76 -1.68 -4.36
C ILE A 89 0.37 -1.90 -5.82
N ARG A 90 0.50 -3.15 -6.29
CA ARG A 90 -0.12 -3.61 -7.54
C ARG A 90 -1.62 -3.75 -7.31
N SER A 91 -2.44 -3.42 -8.31
CA SER A 91 -3.88 -3.65 -8.17
C SER A 91 -4.17 -5.15 -8.19
N PRO A 92 -5.24 -5.62 -7.51
CA PRO A 92 -5.67 -7.02 -7.61
C PRO A 92 -5.94 -7.45 -9.06
N ASP A 93 -6.44 -6.53 -9.89
CA ASP A 93 -6.70 -6.78 -11.31
C ASP A 93 -5.40 -7.01 -12.09
N ASP A 94 -4.33 -6.25 -11.78
CA ASP A 94 -3.00 -6.47 -12.37
C ASP A 94 -2.44 -7.85 -12.00
N ASP A 95 -2.63 -8.29 -10.75
CA ASP A 95 -2.15 -9.61 -10.31
C ASP A 95 -2.91 -10.77 -10.99
N ILE A 96 -4.22 -10.61 -11.20
CA ILE A 96 -5.03 -11.56 -11.97
C ILE A 96 -4.54 -11.60 -13.43
N ALA A 97 -4.37 -10.44 -14.06
CA ALA A 97 -3.88 -10.34 -15.42
C ALA A 97 -2.49 -11.00 -15.58
N ASN A 98 -1.57 -10.75 -14.65
CA ASN A 98 -0.24 -11.39 -14.64
C ASN A 98 -0.32 -12.91 -14.53
N THR A 99 -1.26 -13.44 -13.74
CA THR A 99 -1.48 -14.88 -13.58
C THR A 99 -2.00 -15.51 -14.88
N ILE A 100 -2.96 -14.86 -15.53
CA ILE A 100 -3.50 -15.31 -16.83
C ILE A 100 -2.38 -15.35 -17.88
N VAL A 101 -1.58 -14.28 -17.97
CA VAL A 101 -0.46 -14.22 -18.93
C VAL A 101 0.58 -15.29 -18.64
N SER A 102 0.94 -15.53 -17.38
CA SER A 102 1.84 -16.63 -16.99
C SER A 102 1.32 -18.00 -17.44
N PHE A 103 0.01 -18.24 -17.30
CA PHE A 103 -0.62 -19.50 -17.71
C PHE A 103 -0.61 -19.69 -19.23
N GLU A 104 -0.95 -18.64 -20.00
CA GLU A 104 -0.91 -18.70 -21.46
C GLU A 104 0.51 -18.92 -22.00
N ILE A 105 1.51 -18.30 -21.39
CA ILE A 105 2.92 -18.55 -21.77
C ILE A 105 3.31 -20.00 -21.46
N ALA A 106 2.91 -20.53 -20.30
CA ALA A 106 3.16 -21.95 -19.97
C ALA A 106 2.49 -22.91 -20.97
N LYS A 107 1.27 -22.59 -21.41
CA LYS A 107 0.54 -23.34 -22.42
C LYS A 107 1.25 -23.32 -23.77
N ILE A 108 1.78 -22.17 -24.19
CA ILE A 108 2.60 -22.06 -25.41
C ILE A 108 3.87 -22.91 -25.29
N LEU A 109 4.60 -22.80 -24.18
CA LEU A 109 5.80 -23.62 -23.93
C LEU A 109 5.49 -25.12 -24.01
N SER A 110 4.40 -25.57 -23.37
CA SER A 110 3.95 -26.96 -23.40
C SER A 110 3.63 -27.44 -24.82
N LYS A 111 2.93 -26.64 -25.63
CA LYS A 111 2.66 -26.96 -27.04
C LYS A 111 3.93 -27.17 -27.85
N HIS A 112 4.99 -26.43 -27.54
CA HIS A 112 6.30 -26.55 -28.17
C HIS A 112 7.24 -27.54 -27.48
N GLN A 113 6.73 -28.32 -26.51
CA GLN A 113 7.50 -29.30 -25.73
C GLN A 113 8.71 -28.68 -25.02
N LYS A 114 8.57 -27.42 -24.60
CA LYS A 114 9.59 -26.70 -23.86
C LYS A 114 9.33 -26.78 -22.36
N PRO A 115 10.38 -26.91 -21.54
CA PRO A 115 10.23 -26.90 -20.10
C PRO A 115 9.79 -25.50 -19.62
N PHE A 116 9.09 -25.45 -18.50
CA PHE A 116 8.62 -24.20 -17.92
C PHE A 116 9.77 -23.23 -17.54
N SER A 117 10.98 -23.76 -17.29
CA SER A 117 12.20 -22.97 -17.06
C SER A 117 12.52 -22.03 -18.21
N ASP A 118 12.14 -22.37 -19.45
CA ASP A 118 12.34 -21.50 -20.63
C ASP A 118 11.50 -20.21 -20.53
N GLY A 119 10.49 -20.17 -19.66
CA GLY A 119 9.76 -18.94 -19.33
C GLY A 119 10.65 -17.84 -18.75
N LEU A 120 11.77 -18.19 -18.09
CA LEU A 120 12.76 -17.20 -17.63
C LEU A 120 13.46 -16.53 -18.82
N ILE A 121 13.78 -17.30 -19.86
CA ILE A 121 14.39 -16.79 -21.10
C ILE A 121 13.42 -15.84 -21.80
N VAL A 122 12.13 -16.22 -21.87
CA VAL A 122 11.06 -15.35 -22.40
C VAL A 122 10.98 -14.05 -21.60
N LYS A 123 11.08 -14.11 -20.28
CA LYS A 123 11.06 -12.94 -19.40
C LYS A 123 12.25 -12.01 -19.65
N ASP A 124 13.44 -12.55 -19.83
CA ASP A 124 14.64 -11.76 -20.13
C ASP A 124 14.54 -11.09 -21.51
N TYR A 125 13.98 -11.79 -22.49
CA TYR A 125 13.70 -11.22 -23.81
C TYR A 125 12.73 -10.03 -23.72
N LEU A 126 11.62 -10.19 -22.99
CA LEU A 126 10.64 -9.12 -22.78
C LEU A 126 11.23 -7.91 -22.04
N GLN A 127 12.12 -8.13 -21.08
CA GLN A 127 12.83 -7.05 -20.40
C GLN A 127 13.77 -6.30 -21.35
N LYS A 128 14.58 -7.02 -22.15
CA LYS A 128 15.44 -6.41 -23.16
C LYS A 128 14.63 -5.64 -24.21
N PHE A 129 13.48 -6.15 -24.63
CA PHE A 129 12.57 -5.46 -25.53
C PHE A 129 12.09 -4.13 -24.93
N ALA A 130 11.70 -4.12 -23.65
CA ALA A 130 11.27 -2.91 -22.96
C ALA A 130 12.41 -1.89 -22.80
N GLU A 131 13.65 -2.35 -22.63
CA GLU A 131 14.85 -1.51 -22.60
C GLU A 131 15.12 -0.84 -23.95
N VAL A 132 15.09 -1.60 -25.05
CA VAL A 132 15.27 -1.06 -26.41
C VAL A 132 14.19 -0.05 -26.77
N LYS A 133 12.96 -0.26 -26.28
CA LYS A 133 11.84 0.68 -26.47
C LYS A 133 11.77 1.80 -25.43
N CYS A 134 12.75 1.88 -24.51
CA CYS A 134 12.82 2.88 -23.44
C CYS A 134 11.52 3.06 -22.64
N SER A 135 10.71 2.01 -22.49
CA SER A 135 9.43 2.09 -21.78
C SER A 135 9.55 1.52 -20.38
N GLN A 136 9.66 2.42 -19.41
CA GLN A 136 9.69 2.06 -17.99
C GLN A 136 8.39 1.38 -17.55
N ILE A 137 7.28 1.70 -18.20
CA ILE A 137 5.98 1.05 -17.97
C ILE A 137 6.04 -0.42 -18.39
N LEU A 138 6.49 -0.70 -19.62
CA LEU A 138 6.61 -2.08 -20.11
C LEU A 138 7.59 -2.91 -19.27
N LYS A 139 8.73 -2.31 -18.91
CA LYS A 139 9.73 -2.98 -18.06
C LYS A 139 9.15 -3.34 -16.69
N SER A 140 8.35 -2.46 -16.10
CA SER A 140 7.63 -2.73 -14.85
C SER A 140 6.64 -3.88 -15.00
N VAL A 141 5.82 -3.88 -16.06
CA VAL A 141 4.79 -4.90 -16.33
C VAL A 141 5.40 -6.29 -16.55
N PHE A 142 6.41 -6.42 -17.42
CA PHE A 142 7.02 -7.73 -17.70
C PHE A 142 7.75 -8.33 -16.49
N ARG A 143 8.25 -7.49 -15.58
CA ARG A 143 8.84 -7.95 -14.32
C ARG A 143 7.81 -8.65 -13.43
N CYS A 144 6.54 -8.26 -13.51
CA CYS A 144 5.45 -8.81 -12.69
C CYS A 144 5.07 -10.25 -13.06
N ILE A 145 5.23 -10.64 -14.33
CA ILE A 145 4.92 -11.99 -14.82
C ILE A 145 5.84 -13.00 -14.11
N SER A 146 5.24 -14.00 -13.45
CA SER A 146 5.99 -14.98 -12.65
C SER A 146 6.17 -16.30 -13.40
N PHE A 147 7.41 -16.79 -13.45
CA PHE A 147 7.78 -18.11 -13.96
C PHE A 147 8.44 -18.97 -12.88
N THR A 148 8.10 -18.74 -11.61
CA THR A 148 8.57 -19.56 -10.49
C THR A 148 7.74 -20.83 -10.37
N PRO A 149 8.37 -22.00 -10.10
CA PRO A 149 7.65 -23.24 -9.81
C PRO A 149 6.63 -23.02 -8.69
N HIS A 150 5.45 -23.64 -8.84
CA HIS A 150 4.23 -23.38 -8.06
C HIS A 150 4.28 -23.80 -6.57
N TYR A 151 5.45 -23.88 -5.94
CA TYR A 151 5.55 -24.14 -4.50
C TYR A 151 5.47 -22.86 -3.64
N SER A 152 5.44 -21.67 -4.24
CA SER A 152 5.61 -20.40 -3.48
C SER A 152 4.54 -19.32 -3.73
N GLN A 153 3.44 -19.62 -4.43
CA GLN A 153 2.34 -18.64 -4.54
C GLN A 153 1.49 -18.55 -3.25
N THR A 154 1.46 -19.59 -2.42
CA THR A 154 0.93 -19.48 -1.05
C THR A 154 1.77 -18.52 -0.22
N SER A 155 3.10 -18.55 -0.33
CA SER A 155 3.99 -17.74 0.51
C SER A 155 3.94 -16.21 0.23
N ARG A 156 3.53 -15.76 -0.97
CA ARG A 156 3.38 -14.30 -1.23
C ARG A 156 2.10 -13.69 -0.67
N ARG A 157 0.99 -14.44 -0.60
CA ARG A 157 -0.22 -14.03 0.13
C ARG A 157 -0.04 -14.16 1.65
N TYR A 158 0.67 -15.20 2.12
CA TYR A 158 0.90 -15.39 3.55
C TYR A 158 2.04 -14.51 4.09
N GLY A 159 3.06 -14.14 3.31
CA GLY A 159 4.19 -13.32 3.78
C GLY A 159 3.84 -11.85 4.06
N LEU A 160 2.88 -11.27 3.33
CA LEU A 160 2.37 -9.93 3.62
C LEU A 160 1.28 -9.92 4.71
N ARG A 161 0.57 -11.04 4.91
CA ARG A 161 -0.36 -11.18 6.05
C ARG A 161 0.36 -11.52 7.37
N HIS A 162 1.41 -12.35 7.34
CA HIS A 162 2.19 -12.71 8.53
C HIS A 162 3.15 -11.60 8.97
N SER A 163 3.73 -10.80 8.07
CA SER A 163 4.57 -9.66 8.50
C SER A 163 3.76 -8.54 9.17
N ILE A 164 2.45 -8.45 8.88
CA ILE A 164 1.52 -7.58 9.60
C ILE A 164 1.07 -8.22 10.94
N SER A 165 0.98 -9.55 11.02
CA SER A 165 0.60 -10.26 12.26
C SER A 165 1.75 -10.36 13.27
N ILE A 166 2.98 -10.62 12.84
CA ILE A 166 4.13 -10.80 13.73
C ILE A 166 4.55 -9.47 14.40
N LYS A 167 4.28 -8.31 13.78
CA LYS A 167 4.48 -6.99 14.42
C LYS A 167 3.37 -6.59 15.40
N ALA A 168 2.24 -7.31 15.44
CA ALA A 168 1.17 -7.04 16.39
C ALA A 168 1.34 -7.80 17.72
N GLU A 169 2.15 -8.87 17.76
CA GLU A 169 2.32 -9.71 18.96
C GLU A 169 3.63 -9.46 19.72
N ALA A 170 4.63 -8.77 19.14
CA ALA A 170 5.91 -8.50 19.80
C ALA A 170 5.94 -7.25 20.71
N LYS A 171 4.82 -6.88 21.33
CA LYS A 171 4.75 -5.75 22.28
C LYS A 171 3.95 -6.01 23.56
N TRP A 172 4.01 -7.26 24.02
CA TRP A 172 3.67 -7.65 25.39
C TRP A 172 4.77 -8.54 25.95
N HIS A 173 5.87 -7.91 26.37
CA HIS A 173 6.69 -8.28 27.52
C HIS A 173 7.40 -7.01 27.99
#